data_AF-A0A2H9T9R6-F1
#
_entry.id   AF-A0A2H9T9R6-F1
#
_cell.length_a   1.000
_cell.length_b   1.000
_cell.length_c   1.000
_cell.angle_alpha   90.00
_cell.angle_beta   90.00
_cell.angle_gamma   90.00
#
_symmetry.space_group_name_H-M   'P 1'
#
loop_
_entity.id
_entity.type
_entity.pdbx_description
1 polymer ?
#
loop_
_entity_poly.entity_id
_entity_poly.type
_entity_poly.pdbx_seq_one_letter_code
_entity_poly.pdbx_strand_id
1 'polypeptide(L)' 'MRTNIVIDDQLMTDTLKLSGLKSKREAVEEGLKILIKLKRQENIKNFRGKLK' A
#
# COMPACT_ATOMS: atom_id res chain seq x y z
N MET A 1 -17.10 0.18 3.81
CA MET A 1 -17.10 0.47 5.25
C MET A 1 -16.61 1.90 5.46
N ARG A 2 -17.31 2.70 6.27
CA ARG A 2 -16.85 4.05 6.64
C ARG A 2 -16.18 3.95 8.00
N THR A 3 -14.93 4.40 8.08
CA THR A 3 -14.13 4.34 9.30
C THR A 3 -13.45 5.69 9.50
N ASN A 4 -13.43 6.17 10.74
CA ASN A 4 -12.69 7.37 11.11
C ASN A 4 -11.32 6.94 11.63
N ILE A 5 -10.26 7.32 10.93
CA ILE A 5 -8.87 7.03 11.30
C ILE A 5 -8.04 8.30 11.21
N VAL A 6 -7.12 8.48 12.14
CA VAL A 6 -6.16 9.58 12.12
C VAL A 6 -4.98 9.15 11.26
N ILE A 7 -4.67 9.93 10.23
CA ILE A 7 -3.54 9.71 9.33
C ILE A 7 -2.73 11.00 9.30
N ASP A 8 -1.42 10.87 9.28
CA ASP A 8 -0.51 12.00 9.09
C ASP A 8 -0.79 12.73 7.77
N ASP A 9 -0.92 14.05 7.84
CA ASP A 9 -1.27 14.88 6.69
C ASP A 9 -0.15 14.98 5.65
N GLN A 10 1.12 14.94 6.09
CA GLN A 10 2.26 14.93 5.18
C GLN A 10 2.29 13.61 4.42
N LEU A 11 2.12 12.49 5.12
CA LEU A 11 2.04 11.17 4.51
C LEU A 11 0.94 11.09 3.45
N MET A 12 -0.26 11.60 3.75
CA MET A 12 -1.37 11.60 2.80
C MET A 12 -1.11 12.51 1.60
N THR A 13 -0.51 13.68 1.84
CA THR A 13 -0.14 14.63 0.77
C THR A 13 0.87 14.03 -0.18
N ASP A 14 1.93 13.44 0.35
CA ASP A 14 2.97 12.78 -0.44
C ASP A 14 2.41 11.59 -1.20
N THR A 15 1.54 10.81 -0.56
CA THR A 15 0.87 9.68 -1.22
C THR A 15 0.06 10.17 -2.42
N LEU A 16 -0.83 11.15 -2.25
CA LEU A 16 -1.66 11.68 -3.35
C LEU A 16 -0.81 12.28 -4.48
N LYS A 17 0.26 13.00 -4.11
CA LYS A 17 1.17 13.63 -5.08
C LYS A 17 1.96 12.60 -5.89
N LEU A 18 2.46 11.54 -5.26
CA LEU A 18 3.26 10.49 -5.91
C LEU A 18 2.39 9.48 -6.66
N SER A 19 1.20 9.16 -6.14
CA SER A 19 0.30 8.17 -6.74
C SER A 19 -0.60 8.78 -7.82
N GLY A 20 -0.75 10.10 -7.88
CA GLY A 20 -1.66 10.80 -8.79
C GLY A 20 -3.15 10.53 -8.52
N LEU A 21 -3.49 10.06 -7.31
CA LEU A 21 -4.85 9.71 -6.94
C LEU A 21 -5.64 10.96 -6.52
N LYS A 22 -6.95 10.96 -6.76
CA LYS A 22 -7.79 12.15 -6.58
C LYS A 22 -8.40 12.22 -5.18
N SER A 23 -8.49 11.10 -4.47
CA SER A 23 -9.14 11.05 -3.16
C SER A 23 -8.32 10.32 -2.11
N LYS A 24 -8.47 10.76 -0.85
CA LYS A 24 -7.90 10.07 0.32
C LYS A 24 -8.39 8.61 0.41
N ARG A 25 -9.63 8.34 -0.01
CA ARG A 25 -10.21 6.99 -0.04
C ARG A 25 -9.46 6.07 -1.01
N GLU A 26 -9.23 6.53 -2.24
CA GLU A 26 -8.48 5.77 -3.25
C GLU A 26 -7.05 5.48 -2.77
N ALA A 27 -6.37 6.49 -2.21
CA ALA A 27 -5.02 6.33 -1.68
C ALA A 27 -4.94 5.25 -0.59
N VAL A 28 -5.89 5.25 0.35
CA VAL A 28 -5.95 4.23 1.40
C VAL A 28 -6.27 2.85 0.82
N GLU A 29 -7.21 2.77 -0.12
CA GLU A 29 -7.62 1.49 -0.71
C GLU A 29 -6.49 0.85 -1.52
N GLU A 30 -5.80 1.62 -2.35
CA GLU A 30 -4.63 1.15 -3.10
C GLU A 30 -3.46 0.81 -2.17
N GLY A 31 -3.22 1.60 -1.12
CA GLY A 31 -2.20 1.29 -0.10
C GLY A 31 -2.43 -0.07 0.57
N LEU A 32 -3.69 -0.38 0.93
CA LEU A 32 -4.05 -1.67 1.52
C LEU A 32 -3.89 -2.83 0.53
N LYS A 33 -4.27 -2.66 -0.75
CA LYS A 33 -4.06 -3.67 -1.79
C LYS A 33 -2.58 -3.97 -2.00
N ILE A 34 -1.75 -2.93 -2.05
CA ILE A 34 -0.29 -3.06 -2.19
C ILE A 34 0.30 -3.81 -1.00
N LEU A 35 -0.11 -3.47 0.23
CA LEU A 35 0.37 -4.15 1.43
C LEU A 35 0.06 -5.66 1.38
N ILE A 36 -1.16 -6.04 1.00
CA ILE A 36 -1.54 -7.45 0.85
C ILE A 36 -0.70 -8.12 -0.24
N LYS A 37 -0.52 -7.46 -1.40
CA LYS A 37 0.29 -7.98 -2.51
C LYS A 37 1.73 -8.24 -2.07
N LEU A 38 2.35 -7.30 -1.36
CA LEU A 38 3.71 -7.43 -0.84
C LEU A 38 3.81 -8.59 0.16
N LYS A 39 2.83 -8.74 1.04
CA LYS A 39 2.79 -9.84 2.01
C LYS A 39 2.59 -11.21 1.35
N ARG A 40 1.78 -11.30 0.30
CA ARG A 40 1.66 -12.54 -0.50
C ARG A 40 2.96 -12.89 -1.21
N GLN A 41 3.67 -11.88 -1.72
CA GLN A 41 4.97 -12.06 -2.37
C GLN A 41 6.12 -12.34 -1.38
N GLU A 42 5.94 -12.10 -0.09
CA GLU A 42 6.97 -12.37 0.92
C GLU A 42 7.38 -13.86 0.93
N ASN A 43 6.45 -14.78 0.67
CA ASN A 43 6.75 -16.21 0.52
C ASN A 43 7.71 -16.50 -0.64
N ILE A 44 7.71 -15.68 -1.69
CA ILE A 44 8.64 -15.82 -2.82
C ILE A 44 10.08 -15.53 -2.39
N LYS A 45 10.29 -14.68 -1.37
CA LYS A 45 11.64 -14.42 -0.84
C LYS A 45 12.30 -15.69 -0.28
N ASN A 46 11.52 -16.65 0.21
CA ASN A 46 12.04 -17.93 0.71
C ASN A 46 12.64 -18.83 -0.38
N PHE A 47 12.30 -18.56 -1.64
CA PHE A 47 12.80 -19.27 -2.81
C PHE A 47 14.00 -18.56 -3.47
N ARG A 48 14.43 -17.39 -2.96
CA ARG A 48 15.60 -16.66 -3.47
C ARG A 48 16.86 -17.51 -3.30
N GLY A 49 17.52 -17.84 -4.41
CA GLY A 49 18.71 -18.69 -4.45
C GLY A 49 18.44 -20.20 -4.34
N LYS A 50 17.18 -20.64 -4.30
CA LYS A 50 16.78 -22.05 -4.22
C LYS A 50 16.16 -22.61 -5.50
N LEU A 51 15.78 -21.74 -6.43
CA LEU A 51 15.27 -22.15 -7.74
C LEU A 51 16.48 -22.23 -8.69
N LYS A 52 16.73 -23.43 -9.22
CA LYS A 52 17.81 -23.78 -10.15
C LYS A 52 17.22 -24.08 -11.51
#